data_AF-A0A419KZV4-F1
#
_entry.id   AF-A0A419KZV4-F1
#
_cell.length_a   1.000
_cell.length_b   1.000
_cell.length_c   1.000
_cell.angle_alpha   90.00
_cell.angle_beta   90.00
_cell.angle_gamma   90.00
#
_symmetry.space_group_name_H-M   'P 1'
#
loop_
_entity.id
_entity.type
_entity.pdbx_description
1 polymer ?
#
loop_
_entity_poly.entity_id
_entity_poly.type
_entity_poly.pdbx_seq_one_letter_code
_entity_poly.pdbx_strand_id
1 'polypeptide(L)'
;MRDEGYNVYIEEFPSYNEFEKELFARIDPGLYLRRSFDERFRRVKESWDFTIKRWIRVLHAIPTHDLILFYTNFPDGAHHVLFKEEELIFVKDFYLKLENLPFLKDLKNIVKLIVSDHGFIHNEHTHSNYGFWSSNINLPYEPKTVFDFHDLIIKLVRTPKIKQPFQDS
;
A
#
# COMPACT_ATOMS: atom_id res chain seq x y z
N MET A 1 -6.42 18.54 -9.63
CA MET A 1 -7.43 17.62 -9.03
C MET A 1 -8.36 18.31 -8.05
N ARG A 2 -7.91 18.74 -6.85
CA ARG A 2 -8.82 19.44 -5.91
C ARG A 2 -9.36 20.76 -6.48
N ASP A 3 -8.49 21.53 -7.14
CA ASP A 3 -8.88 22.78 -7.83
C ASP A 3 -9.82 22.53 -9.03
N GLU A 4 -9.92 21.28 -9.49
CA GLU A 4 -10.85 20.85 -10.55
C GLU A 4 -12.17 20.29 -9.97
N GLY A 5 -12.36 20.36 -8.65
CA GLY A 5 -13.58 19.92 -7.95
C GLY A 5 -13.60 18.44 -7.54
N TYR A 6 -12.50 17.70 -7.68
CA TYR A 6 -12.44 16.31 -7.23
C TYR A 6 -12.23 16.19 -5.72
N ASN A 7 -12.97 15.27 -5.09
CA ASN A 7 -12.80 14.91 -3.68
C ASN A 7 -11.62 13.93 -3.55
N VAL A 8 -10.46 14.42 -3.10
CA VAL A 8 -9.24 13.61 -2.98
C VAL A 8 -8.92 13.35 -1.51
N TYR A 9 -8.86 12.08 -1.13
CA TYR A 9 -8.42 11.63 0.19
C TYR A 9 -7.01 11.05 0.12
N ILE A 10 -6.16 11.42 1.07
CA ILE A 10 -4.77 10.95 1.15
C ILE A 10 -4.54 10.45 2.57
N GLU A 11 -4.52 9.14 2.75
CA GLU A 11 -4.21 8.50 4.02
C GLU A 11 -2.70 8.40 4.19
N GLU A 12 -2.13 9.47 4.72
CA GLU A 12 -0.72 9.66 5.07
C GLU A 12 0.26 9.19 3.97
N PHE A 13 0.79 10.15 3.24
CA PHE A 13 1.74 9.93 2.17
C PHE A 13 3.10 10.52 2.56
N PRO A 14 4.21 9.80 2.32
CA PRO A 14 5.55 10.29 2.64
C PRO A 14 5.78 11.71 2.13
N SER A 15 6.36 12.58 2.97
CA SER A 15 6.66 13.99 2.65
C SER A 15 5.46 14.89 2.31
N TYR A 16 4.22 14.40 2.41
CA TYR A 16 3.02 15.20 2.13
C TYR A 16 2.21 15.49 3.39
N ASN A 17 1.77 14.45 4.11
CA ASN A 17 0.98 14.59 5.33
C ASN A 17 1.35 13.53 6.39
N GLU A 18 2.64 13.50 6.73
CA GLU A 18 3.20 12.62 7.76
C GLU A 18 3.00 13.16 9.17
N PHE A 19 2.65 12.27 10.11
CA PHE A 19 2.48 12.61 11.52
C PHE A 19 3.58 11.95 12.37
N GLU A 20 4.05 12.67 13.39
CA GLU A 20 5.19 12.26 14.22
C GLU A 20 5.01 10.86 14.86
N LYS A 21 3.82 10.57 15.40
CA LYS A 21 3.48 9.24 15.96
C LYS A 21 3.59 8.09 14.95
N GLU A 22 3.37 8.38 13.67
CA GLU A 22 3.38 7.40 12.58
C GLU A 22 4.79 7.29 11.99
N LEU A 23 5.62 8.35 12.07
CA LEU A 23 7.07 8.25 11.88
C LEU A 23 7.69 7.31 12.92
N PHE A 24 7.26 7.38 14.19
CA PHE A 24 7.66 6.40 15.21
C PHE A 24 7.14 4.98 14.93
N ALA A 25 6.10 4.80 14.10
CA ALA A 25 5.62 3.48 13.66
C ALA A 25 6.42 2.92 12.48
N ARG A 26 7.23 3.75 11.81
CA ARG A 26 8.19 3.28 10.82
C ARG A 26 9.28 2.47 11.51
N ILE A 27 9.61 1.36 10.89
CA ILE A 27 10.62 0.45 11.39
C ILE A 27 11.98 1.02 10.98
N ASP A 28 12.84 1.40 11.94
CA ASP A 28 14.26 1.62 11.69
C ASP A 28 15.00 0.28 11.79
N PRO A 29 15.45 -0.32 10.67
CA PRO A 29 16.06 -1.64 10.65
C PRO A 29 17.31 -1.74 11.55
N GLY A 30 18.09 -0.66 11.64
CA GLY A 30 19.36 -0.64 12.37
C GLY A 30 19.20 -0.88 13.86
N LEU A 31 18.05 -0.49 14.43
CA LEU A 31 17.74 -0.68 15.85
C LEU A 31 17.44 -2.15 16.22
N TYR A 32 17.17 -3.00 15.23
CA TYR A 32 16.68 -4.36 15.43
C TYR A 32 17.71 -5.44 15.13
N LEU A 33 18.84 -5.13 14.50
CA LEU A 33 19.88 -6.10 14.15
C LEU A 33 20.35 -6.98 15.32
N ARG A 34 20.33 -6.44 16.56
CA ARG A 34 20.79 -7.11 17.77
C ARG A 34 19.66 -7.54 18.73
N ARG A 35 18.40 -7.35 18.33
CA ARG A 35 17.23 -7.63 19.16
C ARG A 35 16.81 -9.10 19.07
N SER A 36 16.12 -9.59 20.10
CA SER A 36 15.58 -10.95 20.07
C SER A 36 14.52 -11.11 18.98
N PHE A 37 14.22 -12.35 18.56
CA PHE A 37 13.10 -12.61 17.65
C PHE A 37 11.78 -12.05 18.20
N ASP A 38 11.47 -12.27 19.48
CA ASP A 38 10.22 -11.81 20.08
C ASP A 38 10.08 -10.28 20.05
N GLU A 39 11.17 -9.54 20.31
CA GLU A 39 11.17 -8.08 20.22
C GLU A 39 10.93 -7.60 18.78
N ARG A 40 11.61 -8.23 17.81
CA ARG A 40 11.48 -7.93 16.38
C ARG A 40 10.08 -8.25 15.85
N PHE A 41 9.58 -9.44 16.17
CA PHE A 41 8.25 -9.88 15.76
C PHE A 41 7.14 -9.05 16.39
N ARG A 42 7.28 -8.66 17.67
CA ARG A 42 6.37 -7.71 18.32
C ARG A 42 6.34 -6.39 17.56
N ARG A 43 7.49 -5.86 17.15
CA ARG A 43 7.56 -4.62 16.37
C ARG A 43 6.83 -4.71 15.04
N VAL A 44 7.01 -5.81 14.29
CA VAL A 44 6.29 -6.03 13.03
C VAL A 44 4.78 -6.07 13.27
N LYS A 45 4.32 -6.76 14.33
CA LYS A 45 2.90 -6.76 14.69
C LYS A 45 2.35 -5.36 15.02
N GLU A 46 3.10 -4.55 15.75
CA GLU A 46 2.71 -3.17 16.03
C GLU A 46 2.55 -2.37 14.73
N SER A 47 3.51 -2.46 13.80
CA SER A 47 3.45 -1.81 12.48
C SER A 47 2.27 -2.30 11.63
N TRP A 48 1.96 -3.59 11.71
CA TRP A 48 0.77 -4.19 11.10
C TRP A 48 -0.53 -3.57 11.64
N ASP A 49 -0.65 -3.43 12.97
CA ASP A 49 -1.82 -2.84 13.60
C ASP A 49 -2.04 -1.38 13.16
N PHE A 50 -0.96 -0.61 12.97
CA PHE A 50 -1.04 0.74 12.39
C PHE A 50 -1.55 0.70 10.94
N THR A 51 -1.02 -0.20 10.13
CA THR A 51 -1.45 -0.40 8.73
C THR A 51 -2.95 -0.71 8.65
N ILE A 52 -3.46 -1.60 9.53
CA ILE A 52 -4.89 -1.93 9.57
C ILE A 52 -5.74 -0.75 10.03
N LYS A 53 -5.33 -0.01 11.06
CA LYS A 53 -6.06 1.19 11.50
C LYS A 53 -6.19 2.24 10.39
N ARG A 54 -5.13 2.40 9.57
CA ARG A 54 -5.14 3.29 8.40
C ARG A 54 -6.05 2.77 7.31
N TRP A 55 -5.98 1.48 7.01
CA TRP A 55 -6.88 0.84 6.04
C TRP A 55 -8.36 1.02 6.41
N ILE A 56 -8.72 0.91 7.68
CA ILE A 56 -10.10 1.15 8.15
C ILE A 56 -10.53 2.61 7.87
N ARG A 57 -9.64 3.60 7.99
CA ARG A 57 -9.96 4.99 7.64
C ARG A 57 -10.15 5.16 6.13
N VAL A 58 -9.31 4.51 5.33
CA VAL A 58 -9.48 4.44 3.87
C VAL A 58 -10.85 3.89 3.51
N LEU A 59 -11.29 2.80 4.13
CA LEU A 59 -12.61 2.21 3.86
C LEU A 59 -13.76 3.20 4.10
N HIS A 60 -13.68 4.02 5.16
CA HIS A 60 -14.69 5.06 5.42
C HIS A 60 -14.64 6.22 4.42
N ALA A 61 -13.49 6.48 3.78
CA ALA A 61 -13.34 7.53 2.79
C ALA A 61 -13.85 7.12 1.39
N ILE A 62 -13.83 5.83 1.05
CA ILE A 62 -14.22 5.31 -0.29
C ILE A 62 -15.56 5.85 -0.80
N PRO A 63 -16.65 5.89 -0.01
CA PRO A 63 -17.96 6.29 -0.55
C PRO A 63 -18.06 7.76 -0.96
N THR A 64 -17.16 8.63 -0.48
CA THR A 64 -17.27 10.09 -0.60
C THR A 64 -16.15 10.73 -1.40
N HIS A 65 -15.19 9.95 -1.89
CA HIS A 65 -14.01 10.46 -2.58
C HIS A 65 -13.84 9.85 -3.97
N ASP A 66 -13.36 10.67 -4.90
CA ASP A 66 -13.09 10.29 -6.29
C ASP A 66 -11.72 9.63 -6.45
N LEU A 67 -10.78 10.00 -5.58
CA LEU A 67 -9.43 9.44 -5.53
C LEU A 67 -9.00 9.24 -4.09
N ILE A 68 -8.50 8.05 -3.79
CA ILE A 68 -7.86 7.72 -2.53
C ILE A 68 -6.42 7.30 -2.79
N LEU A 69 -5.49 7.92 -2.09
CA LEU A 69 -4.10 7.49 -2.03
C LEU A 69 -3.83 6.91 -0.64
N PHE A 70 -3.39 5.65 -0.60
CA PHE A 70 -3.00 4.95 0.61
C PHE A 70 -1.59 4.42 0.44
N TYR A 71 -0.69 4.83 1.32
CA TYR A 71 0.69 4.36 1.37
C TYR A 71 0.89 3.48 2.61
N THR A 72 1.70 2.44 2.50
CA THR A 72 2.24 1.73 3.65
C THR A 72 3.66 1.27 3.36
N ASN A 73 4.58 1.50 4.29
CA ASN A 73 5.95 0.97 4.26
C ASN A 73 6.06 -0.42 4.91
N PHE A 74 4.94 -1.00 5.35
CA PHE A 74 4.93 -2.21 6.15
C PHE A 74 5.67 -3.40 5.50
N PRO A 75 5.47 -3.73 4.21
CA PRO A 75 6.17 -4.86 3.60
C PRO A 75 7.70 -4.72 3.65
N ASP A 76 8.21 -3.53 3.33
CA ASP A 76 9.64 -3.22 3.37
C ASP A 76 10.18 -3.31 4.80
N GLY A 77 9.51 -2.65 5.76
CA GLY A 77 9.89 -2.69 7.17
C GLY A 77 9.87 -4.11 7.76
N ALA A 78 8.92 -4.95 7.33
CA ALA A 78 8.85 -6.35 7.77
C ALA A 78 10.06 -7.16 7.27
N HIS A 79 10.46 -7.00 6.01
CA HIS A 79 11.67 -7.65 5.46
C HIS A 79 12.94 -7.21 6.18
N HIS A 80 13.06 -5.92 6.46
CA HIS A 80 14.21 -5.36 7.17
C HIS A 80 14.33 -5.80 8.64
N VAL A 81 13.21 -6.12 9.30
CA VAL A 81 13.22 -6.60 10.69
C VAL A 81 13.28 -8.11 10.78
N LEU A 82 12.51 -8.83 9.97
CA LEU A 82 12.48 -10.29 9.92
C LEU A 82 13.35 -10.78 8.78
N PHE A 83 14.64 -10.44 8.86
CA PHE A 83 15.62 -10.63 7.80
C PHE A 83 16.28 -12.01 7.80
N LYS A 84 15.96 -12.90 8.75
CA LYS A 84 16.54 -14.26 8.74
C LYS A 84 15.70 -15.20 7.88
N GLU A 85 16.37 -16.13 7.22
CA GLU A 85 15.74 -17.13 6.33
C GLU A 85 14.60 -17.90 7.03
N GLU A 86 14.79 -18.31 8.29
CA GLU A 86 13.77 -19.01 9.06
C GLU A 86 12.56 -18.14 9.45
N GLU A 87 12.68 -16.82 9.35
CA GLU A 87 11.64 -15.84 9.71
C GLU A 87 10.80 -15.40 8.51
N LEU A 88 11.25 -15.70 7.29
CA LEU A 88 10.55 -15.39 6.03
C LEU A 88 9.11 -15.89 6.00
N ILE A 89 8.84 -17.02 6.68
CA ILE A 89 7.50 -17.56 6.78
C ILE A 89 6.52 -16.54 7.39
N PHE A 90 6.97 -15.76 8.39
CA PHE A 90 6.15 -14.73 9.01
C PHE A 90 5.95 -13.53 8.10
N VAL A 91 6.96 -13.14 7.34
CA VAL A 91 6.84 -12.08 6.34
C VAL A 91 5.79 -12.49 5.29
N LYS A 92 5.88 -13.73 4.78
CA LYS A 92 4.92 -14.30 3.84
C LYS A 92 3.50 -14.31 4.41
N ASP A 93 3.31 -14.65 5.68
CA ASP A 93 2.00 -14.60 6.33
C ASP A 93 1.39 -13.19 6.30
N PHE A 94 2.21 -12.14 6.46
CA PHE A 94 1.73 -10.77 6.34
C PHE A 94 1.42 -10.37 4.89
N TYR A 95 2.16 -10.86 3.89
CA TYR A 95 1.75 -10.67 2.48
C TYR A 95 0.38 -11.28 2.20
N LEU A 96 0.10 -12.48 2.73
CA LEU A 96 -1.22 -13.10 2.61
C LEU A 96 -2.30 -12.27 3.31
N LYS A 97 -1.99 -11.66 4.46
CA LYS A 97 -2.92 -10.74 5.13
C LYS A 97 -3.14 -9.44 4.34
N LEU A 98 -2.12 -8.91 3.66
CA LEU A 98 -2.26 -7.74 2.78
C LEU A 98 -3.16 -8.04 1.58
N GLU A 99 -2.97 -9.21 0.96
CA GLU A 99 -3.82 -9.67 -0.14
C GLU A 99 -5.29 -9.80 0.29
N ASN A 100 -5.52 -10.13 1.57
CA ASN A 100 -6.83 -10.31 2.18
C ASN A 100 -7.18 -9.17 3.14
N LEU A 101 -6.74 -7.94 2.84
CA LEU A 101 -7.15 -6.76 3.62
C LEU A 101 -8.70 -6.72 3.70
N PRO A 102 -9.26 -6.39 4.88
CA PRO A 102 -10.71 -6.40 5.08
C PRO A 102 -11.45 -5.63 3.99
N PHE A 103 -12.44 -6.26 3.38
CA PHE A 103 -13.30 -5.69 2.32
C PHE A 103 -12.60 -5.34 0.99
N LEU A 104 -11.28 -5.46 0.84
CA LEU A 104 -10.57 -5.08 -0.39
C LEU A 104 -11.09 -5.82 -1.65
N LYS A 105 -11.39 -7.11 -1.48
CA LYS A 105 -11.96 -7.95 -2.54
C LYS A 105 -13.43 -7.61 -2.82
N ASP A 106 -14.16 -7.14 -1.82
CA ASP A 106 -15.58 -6.78 -1.89
C ASP A 106 -15.84 -5.40 -2.51
N LEU A 107 -14.81 -4.55 -2.59
CA LEU A 107 -14.91 -3.25 -3.24
C LEU A 107 -15.15 -3.41 -4.76
N LYS A 108 -16.40 -3.15 -5.16
CA LYS A 108 -16.91 -3.13 -6.54
C LYS A 108 -16.99 -1.69 -7.05
N ASN A 109 -17.04 -1.53 -8.39
CA ASN A 109 -17.21 -0.24 -9.06
C ASN A 109 -16.14 0.82 -8.75
N ILE A 110 -14.96 0.37 -8.34
CA ILE A 110 -13.77 1.21 -8.15
C ILE A 110 -12.60 0.65 -8.95
N VAL A 111 -11.70 1.53 -9.37
CA VAL A 111 -10.39 1.13 -9.89
C VAL A 111 -9.45 0.95 -8.71
N LYS A 112 -8.83 -0.23 -8.64
CA LYS A 112 -7.83 -0.61 -7.64
C LYS A 112 -6.49 -0.67 -8.37
N LEU A 113 -5.56 0.17 -7.94
CA LEU A 113 -4.20 0.21 -8.45
C LEU A 113 -3.25 0.06 -7.27
N ILE A 114 -2.51 -1.03 -7.23
CA ILE A 114 -1.48 -1.30 -6.21
C ILE A 114 -0.13 -1.09 -6.87
N VAL A 115 0.74 -0.31 -6.23
CA VAL A 115 2.07 0.03 -6.73
C VAL A 115 3.09 -0.13 -5.62
N SER A 116 4.22 -0.74 -5.96
CA SER A 116 5.44 -0.79 -5.18
C SER A 116 6.53 -0.15 -6.01
N ASP A 117 7.24 0.81 -5.44
CA ASP A 117 8.34 1.53 -6.08
C ASP A 117 9.61 0.68 -6.20
N HIS A 118 9.79 -0.27 -5.30
CA HIS A 118 10.87 -1.25 -5.32
C HIS A 118 10.41 -2.63 -4.81
N GLY A 119 11.32 -3.59 -4.86
CA GLY A 119 11.20 -4.90 -4.21
C GLY A 119 12.27 -5.09 -3.14
N PHE A 120 12.33 -6.30 -2.58
CA PHE A 120 13.34 -6.68 -1.58
C PHE A 120 14.00 -7.99 -1.99
N ILE A 121 15.34 -8.04 -1.93
CA ILE A 121 16.16 -9.21 -2.20
C ILE A 121 16.62 -9.76 -0.85
N HIS A 122 15.94 -10.80 -0.37
CA HIS A 122 16.06 -11.24 1.02
C HIS A 122 17.47 -11.73 1.38
N ASN A 123 18.04 -12.58 0.53
CA ASN A 123 19.38 -13.16 0.71
C ASN A 123 20.51 -12.13 0.67
N GLU A 124 20.28 -10.96 0.07
CA GLU A 124 21.25 -9.85 -0.01
C GLU A 124 20.93 -8.74 0.99
N HIS A 125 19.82 -8.84 1.72
CA HIS A 125 19.31 -7.82 2.65
C HIS A 125 19.27 -6.41 2.03
N THR A 126 18.87 -6.32 0.76
CA THR A 126 18.89 -5.07 -0.01
C THR A 126 17.64 -4.91 -0.87
N HIS A 127 17.44 -3.70 -1.40
CA HIS A 127 16.35 -3.40 -2.31
C HIS A 127 16.66 -3.89 -3.73
N SER A 128 15.66 -4.42 -4.41
CA SER A 128 15.73 -4.60 -5.86
C SER A 128 15.38 -3.29 -6.55
N ASN A 129 15.97 -3.04 -7.72
CA ASN A 129 15.56 -1.92 -8.59
C ASN A 129 14.23 -2.18 -9.33
N TYR A 130 13.52 -3.25 -8.96
CA TYR A 130 12.28 -3.67 -9.60
C TYR A 130 11.09 -3.38 -8.69
N GLY A 131 10.27 -2.40 -9.09
CA GLY A 131 8.94 -2.21 -8.54
C GLY A 131 7.92 -3.20 -9.10
N PHE A 132 6.74 -3.24 -8.48
CA PHE A 132 5.63 -4.07 -8.92
C PHE A 132 4.36 -3.24 -9.00
N TRP A 133 3.45 -3.61 -9.89
CA TRP A 133 2.12 -3.01 -9.89
C TRP A 133 1.07 -4.03 -10.28
N SER A 134 -0.17 -3.79 -9.86
CA SER A 134 -1.33 -4.57 -10.28
C SER A 134 -2.58 -3.68 -10.36
N SER A 135 -3.51 -4.06 -11.22
CA SER A 135 -4.77 -3.35 -11.43
C SER A 135 -5.93 -4.34 -11.59
N ASN A 136 -7.12 -3.97 -11.12
CA ASN A 136 -8.35 -4.76 -11.35
C ASN A 136 -9.01 -4.47 -12.72
N ILE A 137 -8.41 -3.60 -13.52
CA ILE A 137 -8.83 -3.28 -14.90
C ILE A 137 -7.63 -3.28 -15.84
N ASN A 138 -7.91 -3.38 -17.14
CA ASN A 138 -6.90 -3.09 -18.16
C ASN A 138 -6.59 -1.60 -18.15
N LEU A 139 -5.31 -1.27 -17.96
CA LEU A 139 -4.85 0.12 -17.99
C LEU A 139 -4.81 0.65 -19.43
N PRO A 140 -4.96 1.98 -19.63
CA PRO A 140 -4.84 2.59 -20.96
C PRO A 140 -3.46 2.39 -21.63
N TYR A 141 -2.43 2.14 -20.83
CA TYR A 141 -1.08 1.77 -21.25
C TYR A 141 -0.37 1.07 -20.09
N GLU A 142 0.69 0.34 -20.40
CA GLU A 142 1.55 -0.31 -19.40
C GLU A 142 2.56 0.71 -18.83
N PRO A 143 2.55 0.99 -17.51
CA PRO A 143 3.54 1.86 -16.89
C PRO A 143 4.91 1.17 -16.89
N LYS A 144 5.94 1.91 -17.30
CA LYS A 144 7.34 1.45 -17.40
C LYS A 144 8.20 1.95 -16.25
N THR A 145 7.85 3.09 -15.67
CA THR A 145 8.57 3.73 -14.56
C THR A 145 7.59 4.25 -13.51
N VAL A 146 8.11 4.53 -12.30
CA VAL A 146 7.29 5.11 -11.23
C VAL A 146 6.66 6.46 -11.61
N PHE A 147 7.30 7.21 -12.51
CA PHE A 147 6.79 8.51 -12.98
C PHE A 147 5.52 8.38 -13.83
N ASP A 148 5.31 7.23 -14.49
CA ASP A 148 4.18 7.01 -15.37
C ASP A 148 2.85 6.93 -14.61
N PHE A 149 2.89 6.61 -13.32
CA PHE A 149 1.70 6.47 -12.48
C PHE A 149 0.97 7.78 -12.25
N HIS A 150 1.68 8.92 -12.25
CA HIS A 150 1.04 10.23 -12.12
C HIS A 150 0.01 10.44 -13.24
N ASP A 151 0.46 10.39 -14.48
CA ASP A 151 -0.40 10.63 -15.65
C ASP A 151 -1.47 9.55 -15.79
N LEU A 152 -1.13 8.31 -15.42
CA LEU A 152 -2.06 7.19 -15.42
C LEU A 152 -3.22 7.44 -14.45
N ILE A 153 -2.93 7.80 -13.20
CA ILE A 153 -3.95 8.08 -12.17
C ILE A 153 -4.84 9.24 -12.61
N ILE A 154 -4.24 10.32 -13.13
CA ILE A 154 -5.00 11.48 -13.63
C ILE A 154 -5.95 11.05 -14.75
N LYS A 155 -5.48 10.24 -15.70
CA LYS A 155 -6.31 9.71 -16.78
C LYS A 155 -7.44 8.83 -16.26
N LEU A 156 -7.16 7.95 -15.30
CA LEU A 156 -8.16 7.07 -14.70
C LEU A 156 -9.27 7.85 -13.99
N VAL A 157 -8.92 8.89 -13.21
CA VAL A 157 -9.90 9.70 -12.48
C VAL A 157 -10.71 10.60 -13.40
N ARG A 158 -10.09 11.15 -14.45
CA ARG A 158 -10.76 12.02 -15.43
C ARG A 158 -11.58 11.26 -16.48
N THR A 159 -11.35 9.96 -16.64
CA THR A 159 -12.14 9.15 -17.58
C THR A 159 -13.58 9.08 -17.05
N PRO A 160 -14.58 9.50 -17.84
CA PRO A 160 -15.98 9.45 -17.43
C PRO A 160 -16.31 8.02 -16.99
N LYS A 161 -16.89 7.85 -15.80
CA LYS A 161 -17.41 6.55 -15.36
C LYS A 161 -18.40 6.10 -16.43
N ILE A 162 -18.05 5.08 -17.22
CA ILE A 162 -19.02 4.36 -18.02
C ILE A 162 -20.02 3.87 -16.97
N LYS A 163 -21.24 4.45 -16.98
CA LYS A 163 -22.36 3.86 -16.26
C LYS A 163 -22.48 2.46 -16.84
N GLN A 164 -21.94 1.45 -16.16
CA GLN A 164 -22.33 0.10 -16.50
C GLN A 164 -23.85 0.07 -16.33
N PRO A 165 -24.62 -0.38 -17.33
CA PRO A 165 -26.04 -0.55 -17.14
C PRO A 165 -26.18 -1.50 -15.96
N PHE A 166 -26.98 -1.10 -14.98
CA PHE A 166 -27.43 -1.99 -13.92
C PHE A 166 -27.93 -3.27 -14.59
N GLN A 167 -27.20 -4.37 -14.46
CA GLN A 167 -27.78 -5.68 -14.66
C GLN A 167 -28.38 -6.04 -13.30
N ASP A 168 -29.68 -5.79 -13.19
CA ASP A 168 -30.50 -6.37 -12.15
C ASP A 168 -30.40 -7.90 -12.26
N SER A 169 -29.97 -8.54 -11.18
CA SER A 169 -30.17 -9.97 -10.92
C SER A 169 -30.39 -10.18 -9.43
#